data_AF-A0A1J4TR87-F1
#
_entry.id   AF-A0A1J4TR87-F1
#
_cell.length_a   1.000
_cell.length_b   1.000
_cell.length_c   1.000
_cell.angle_alpha   90.00
_cell.angle_beta   90.00
_cell.angle_gamma   90.00
#
_symmetry.space_group_name_H-M   'P 1'
#
loop_
_entity.id
_entity.type
_entity.pdbx_description
1 polymer ?
#
loop_
_entity_poly.entity_id
_entity_poly.type
_entity_poly.pdbx_seq_one_letter_code
_entity_poly.pdbx_strand_id
1 'polypeptide(L)'
;MHAVVRAFSKQYRHAGKNEKSHLLNRLCRTIGYSRKHLMEILSNPPEARKRKKRIQQSQYVRIIKSLRTLWAVSNYACGKRLKPLLSSLIAALRRHKELVVTPEERKLLLQISPATIDRLLTHDRKRINIKGRSRTKPGSLLKHQIPIKTWADWDNAKPGFVEIDSVHHCGSSLNGEYIYTLDLVDVATGWNECCAHLGRGEYRTIAALDTIKGRLPFPLLGIDFDSGGEFVNYHLLRYCDKNHITYTRAREAIKNDQAYIEQQNYSVVRRFVGYQRMDTEEQLKLVSRLYELLSDYQNFFQPVMRLKTKIRDGAKVTRKYDKALIAYQRVLKRKDIPKETKQNLRERYKKLNPKRLLLEITGLGRKASKR
;
A
#
# COMPACT_ATOMS: atom_id res chain seq x y z
N MET A 1 27.08 35.22 26.29
CA MET A 1 28.29 35.88 25.75
C MET A 1 28.94 35.12 24.58
N HIS A 2 29.32 33.84 24.69
CA HIS A 2 29.92 33.08 23.57
C HIS A 2 29.06 32.98 22.29
N ALA A 3 27.73 33.10 22.40
CA ALA A 3 26.84 33.15 21.23
C ALA A 3 27.02 34.42 20.39
N VAL A 4 27.25 35.57 21.03
CA VAL A 4 27.48 36.86 20.38
C VAL A 4 28.83 36.85 19.66
N VAL A 5 29.87 36.37 20.34
CA VAL A 5 31.21 36.18 19.75
C VAL A 5 31.17 35.27 18.52
N ARG A 6 30.40 34.17 18.56
CA ARG A 6 30.22 33.29 17.38
C ARG A 6 29.50 33.96 16.22
N ALA A 7 28.49 34.80 16.50
CA ALA A 7 27.76 35.51 15.46
C ALA A 7 28.69 36.51 14.72
N PHE A 8 29.55 37.22 15.45
CA PHE A 8 30.47 38.21 14.89
C PHE A 8 31.82 37.64 14.44
N SER A 9 32.17 36.40 14.78
CA SER A 9 33.46 35.77 14.40
C SER A 9 33.63 35.65 12.88
N LYS A 10 32.57 35.26 12.14
CA LYS A 10 32.63 35.23 10.67
C LYS A 10 32.86 36.61 10.08
N GLN A 11 32.14 37.60 10.58
CA GLN A 11 32.28 39.00 10.14
C GLN A 11 33.68 39.53 10.44
N TYR A 12 34.21 39.26 11.64
CA TYR A 12 35.56 39.65 12.03
C TYR A 12 36.64 39.01 11.14
N ARG A 13 36.51 37.73 10.75
CA ARG A 13 37.50 37.06 9.89
C ARG A 13 37.58 37.66 8.49
N HIS A 14 36.44 38.09 7.93
CA HIS A 14 36.35 38.64 6.56
C HIS A 14 36.50 40.16 6.48
N ALA A 15 36.47 40.85 7.62
CA ALA A 15 36.57 42.30 7.68
C ALA A 15 37.99 42.82 7.40
N GLY A 16 38.06 44.00 6.77
CA GLY A 16 39.30 44.76 6.58
C GLY A 16 39.85 45.33 7.90
N LYS A 17 41.06 45.92 7.87
CA LYS A 17 41.75 46.42 9.09
C LYS A 17 40.91 47.46 9.87
N ASN A 18 40.29 48.41 9.16
CA ASN A 18 39.48 49.46 9.76
C ASN A 18 38.16 48.91 10.32
N GLU A 19 37.50 48.01 9.58
CA GLU A 19 36.27 47.35 9.99
C GLU A 19 36.45 46.45 11.22
N LYS A 20 37.56 45.69 11.27
CA LYS A 20 37.96 44.92 12.47
C LYS A 20 38.10 45.84 13.68
N SER A 21 38.70 47.02 13.50
CA SER A 21 38.89 47.97 14.59
C SER A 21 37.57 48.51 15.14
N HIS A 22 36.64 48.87 14.25
CA HIS A 22 35.30 49.32 14.63
C HIS A 22 34.48 48.21 15.30
N LEU A 23 34.54 46.97 14.76
CA LEU A 23 33.84 45.82 15.32
C LEU A 23 34.36 45.49 16.73
N LEU A 24 35.68 45.52 16.92
CA LEU A 24 36.29 45.33 18.24
C LEU A 24 35.88 46.43 19.21
N ASN A 25 35.91 47.70 18.82
CA ASN A 25 35.50 48.82 19.69
C ASN A 25 34.04 48.70 20.11
N ARG A 26 33.16 48.32 19.17
CA ARG A 26 31.75 48.07 19.47
C ARG A 26 31.60 46.92 20.46
N LEU A 27 32.26 45.79 20.22
CA LEU A 27 32.17 44.61 21.10
C LEU A 27 32.82 44.84 22.47
N CYS A 28 33.89 45.64 22.57
CA CYS A 28 34.47 46.07 23.85
C CYS A 28 33.43 46.83 24.69
N ARG A 29 32.72 47.79 24.08
CA ARG A 29 31.68 48.57 24.77
C ARG A 29 30.47 47.74 25.16
N THR A 30 30.10 46.74 24.35
CA THR A 30 28.89 45.94 24.58
C THR A 30 29.10 44.75 25.51
N ILE A 31 30.26 44.08 25.45
CA ILE A 31 30.54 42.84 26.18
C ILE A 31 31.49 43.08 27.36
N GLY A 32 32.20 44.21 27.40
CA GLY A 32 33.11 44.59 28.49
C GLY A 32 34.46 43.86 28.46
N TYR A 33 34.75 43.08 27.41
CA TYR A 33 36.02 42.39 27.26
C TYR A 33 37.12 43.30 26.73
N SER A 34 38.36 43.02 27.16
CA SER A 34 39.53 43.70 26.62
C SER A 34 39.67 43.41 25.13
N ARG A 35 40.19 44.40 24.40
CA ARG A 35 40.38 44.30 22.96
C ARG A 35 41.23 43.09 22.56
N LYS A 36 42.29 42.82 23.33
CA LYS A 36 43.17 41.65 23.15
C LYS A 36 42.40 40.34 23.31
N HIS A 37 41.56 40.24 24.34
CA HIS A 37 40.75 39.04 24.56
C HIS A 37 39.70 38.83 23.47
N LEU A 38 39.06 39.91 22.98
CA LEU A 38 38.11 39.84 21.86
C LEU A 38 38.76 39.39 20.56
N MET A 39 39.98 39.86 20.25
CA MET A 39 40.72 39.41 19.08
C MET A 39 40.97 37.90 19.09
N GLU A 40 41.31 37.35 20.25
CA GLU A 40 41.56 35.92 20.45
C GLU A 40 40.28 35.09 20.24
N ILE A 41 39.20 35.44 20.94
CA ILE A 41 37.95 34.67 20.89
C ILE A 41 37.15 34.89 19.61
N LEU A 42 37.33 36.00 18.88
CA LEU A 42 36.71 36.20 17.55
C LEU A 42 37.48 35.45 16.45
N SER A 43 38.80 35.33 16.60
CA SER A 43 39.63 34.53 15.69
C SER A 43 39.37 33.04 15.89
N ASN A 44 39.25 32.59 17.13
CA ASN A 44 38.99 31.20 17.52
C ASN A 44 37.78 31.13 18.46
N PRO A 45 36.55 31.17 17.93
CA PRO A 45 35.36 31.17 18.76
C PRO A 45 35.20 29.83 19.49
N PRO A 46 34.88 29.84 20.80
CA PRO A 46 34.73 28.61 21.56
C PRO A 46 33.59 27.75 21.01
N GLU A 47 33.86 26.46 20.89
CA GLU A 47 32.94 25.50 20.30
C GLU A 47 31.59 25.48 21.05
N ALA A 48 30.51 25.30 20.29
CA ALA A 48 29.23 25.01 20.90
C ALA A 48 29.30 23.64 21.58
N ARG A 49 29.18 23.61 22.91
CA ARG A 49 28.92 22.35 23.65
C ARG A 49 27.70 21.68 23.01
N LYS A 50 27.94 20.61 22.26
CA LYS A 50 26.87 19.79 21.69
C LYS A 50 26.12 19.18 22.86
N ARG A 51 24.84 19.54 23.05
CA ARG A 51 23.98 18.88 24.05
C ARG A 51 24.01 17.38 23.78
N LYS A 52 24.58 16.59 24.69
CA LYS A 52 24.49 15.13 24.64
C LYS A 52 22.99 14.77 24.73
N LYS A 53 22.40 14.31 23.62
CA LYS A 53 21.04 13.79 23.64
C LYS A 53 21.04 12.53 24.49
N ARG A 54 20.31 12.53 25.60
CA ARG A 54 20.12 11.34 26.43
C ARG A 54 19.38 10.31 25.59
N ILE A 55 20.06 9.25 25.17
CA ILE A 55 19.45 8.16 24.41
C ILE A 55 18.73 7.27 25.42
N GLN A 56 17.44 7.54 25.67
CA GLN A 56 16.63 6.60 26.41
C GLN A 56 16.29 5.42 25.49
N GLN A 57 16.64 4.21 25.90
CA GLN A 57 16.24 3.01 25.17
C GLN A 57 14.72 2.92 25.16
N SER A 58 14.15 2.85 23.95
CA SER A 58 12.71 2.73 23.77
C SER A 58 12.22 1.40 24.35
N GLN A 59 11.13 1.43 25.14
CA GLN A 59 10.45 0.21 25.61
C GLN A 59 10.05 -0.74 24.46
N TYR A 60 9.89 -0.20 23.25
CA TYR A 60 9.53 -0.98 22.06
C TYR A 60 10.68 -1.83 21.50
N VAL A 61 11.90 -1.73 22.04
CA VAL A 61 13.02 -2.61 21.65
C VAL A 61 12.66 -4.08 21.86
N ARG A 62 11.94 -4.39 22.94
CA ARG A 62 11.50 -5.76 23.30
C ARG A 62 10.64 -6.39 22.21
N ILE A 63 9.81 -5.60 21.53
CA ILE A 63 8.85 -6.10 20.54
C ILE A 63 9.37 -6.08 19.10
N ILE A 64 10.62 -5.65 18.83
CA ILE A 64 11.13 -5.48 17.46
C ILE A 64 11.08 -6.80 16.68
N LYS A 65 11.47 -7.92 17.29
CA LYS A 65 11.45 -9.24 16.65
C LYS A 65 10.03 -9.63 16.23
N SER A 66 9.07 -9.54 17.15
CA SER A 66 7.66 -9.83 16.89
C SER A 66 7.05 -8.87 15.86
N LEU A 67 7.43 -7.59 15.91
CA LEU A 67 7.00 -6.58 14.93
C LEU A 67 7.53 -6.88 13.53
N ARG A 68 8.77 -7.35 13.39
CA ARG A 68 9.34 -7.79 12.10
C ARG A 68 8.59 -8.96 11.51
N THR A 69 8.22 -9.95 12.33
CA THR A 69 7.39 -11.09 11.88
C THR A 69 6.03 -10.60 11.37
N LEU A 70 5.35 -9.77 12.15
CA LEU A 70 4.05 -9.19 11.76
C LEU A 70 4.16 -8.36 10.48
N TRP A 71 5.23 -7.58 10.34
CA TRP A 71 5.51 -6.79 9.15
C TRP A 71 5.76 -7.66 7.92
N ALA A 72 6.56 -8.72 8.04
CA ALA A 72 6.82 -9.67 6.96
C ALA A 72 5.54 -10.40 6.52
N VAL A 73 4.75 -10.92 7.48
CA VAL A 73 3.49 -11.62 7.19
C VAL A 73 2.45 -10.67 6.57
N SER A 74 2.50 -9.36 6.86
CA SER A 74 1.65 -8.37 6.19
C SER A 74 2.09 -8.00 4.77
N ASN A 75 3.08 -8.72 4.20
CA ASN A 75 3.75 -8.38 2.94
C ASN A 75 4.32 -6.94 2.98
N TYR A 76 4.96 -6.61 4.10
CA TYR A 76 5.70 -5.37 4.33
C TYR A 76 4.85 -4.09 4.36
N ALA A 77 3.61 -4.17 4.87
CA ALA A 77 2.71 -3.02 4.98
C ALA A 77 3.33 -1.82 5.74
N CYS A 78 3.00 -0.59 5.31
CA CYS A 78 3.41 0.63 6.01
C CYS A 78 2.71 0.75 7.38
N GLY A 79 3.26 1.54 8.31
CA GLY A 79 2.76 1.63 9.68
C GLY A 79 1.28 2.01 9.77
N LYS A 80 0.79 2.86 8.85
CA LYS A 80 -0.63 3.25 8.77
C LYS A 80 -1.56 2.09 8.40
N ARG A 81 -1.10 1.15 7.57
CA ARG A 81 -1.83 -0.06 7.16
C ARG A 81 -1.63 -1.21 8.15
N LEU A 82 -0.41 -1.40 8.64
CA LEU A 82 -0.06 -2.45 9.59
C LEU A 82 -0.75 -2.25 10.94
N LYS A 83 -0.81 -1.01 11.44
CA LYS A 83 -1.35 -0.74 12.78
C LYS A 83 -2.78 -1.27 12.99
N PRO A 84 -3.78 -0.97 12.12
CA PRO A 84 -5.11 -1.54 12.23
C PRO A 84 -5.15 -3.08 12.15
N LEU A 85 -4.21 -3.68 11.42
CA LEU A 85 -4.13 -5.12 11.19
C LEU A 85 -3.51 -5.90 12.38
N LEU A 86 -2.71 -5.25 13.24
CA LEU A 86 -1.95 -5.93 14.30
C LEU A 86 -2.82 -6.83 15.19
N SER A 87 -4.00 -6.37 15.59
CA SER A 87 -4.87 -7.14 16.50
C SER A 87 -5.33 -8.46 15.88
N SER A 88 -5.85 -8.42 14.65
CA SER A 88 -6.29 -9.61 13.92
C SER A 88 -5.12 -10.51 13.53
N LEU A 89 -3.97 -9.94 13.16
CA LEU A 89 -2.81 -10.71 12.73
C LEU A 89 -2.13 -11.43 13.90
N ILE A 90 -1.99 -10.78 15.06
CA ILE A 90 -1.48 -11.41 16.29
C ILE A 90 -2.40 -12.56 16.70
N ALA A 91 -3.73 -12.36 16.67
CA ALA A 91 -4.67 -13.42 17.01
C ALA A 91 -4.54 -14.61 16.06
N ALA A 92 -4.49 -14.38 14.74
CA ALA A 92 -4.35 -15.44 13.76
C ALA A 92 -3.03 -16.20 13.91
N LEU A 93 -1.89 -15.51 14.02
CA LEU A 93 -0.59 -16.17 14.16
C LEU A 93 -0.47 -16.94 15.48
N ARG A 94 -1.04 -16.43 16.58
CA ARG A 94 -1.08 -17.16 17.86
C ARG A 94 -1.88 -18.45 17.77
N ARG A 95 -3.05 -18.45 17.10
CA ARG A 95 -3.86 -19.67 16.90
C ARG A 95 -3.06 -20.79 16.24
N HIS A 96 -2.18 -20.44 15.31
CA HIS A 96 -1.36 -21.39 14.57
C HIS A 96 0.05 -21.59 15.16
N LYS A 97 0.32 -21.09 16.37
CA LYS A 97 1.64 -21.18 17.04
C LYS A 97 2.80 -20.56 16.24
N GLU A 98 2.51 -19.63 15.32
CA GLU A 98 3.49 -18.95 14.47
C GLU A 98 4.09 -17.70 15.11
N LEU A 99 3.52 -17.25 16.24
CA LEU A 99 3.96 -16.09 16.99
C LEU A 99 3.76 -16.34 18.49
N VAL A 100 4.87 -16.28 19.24
CA VAL A 100 4.86 -16.28 20.71
C VAL A 100 5.08 -14.84 21.17
N VAL A 101 4.13 -14.31 21.93
CA VAL A 101 4.20 -12.96 22.52
C VAL A 101 3.62 -13.00 23.93
N THR A 102 4.32 -12.36 24.88
CA THR A 102 3.80 -12.21 26.25
C THR A 102 2.62 -11.23 26.28
N PRO A 103 1.80 -11.23 27.35
CA PRO A 103 0.74 -10.23 27.52
C PRO A 103 1.24 -8.78 27.43
N GLU A 104 2.44 -8.51 27.98
CA GLU A 104 3.08 -7.19 27.99
C GLU A 104 3.52 -6.79 26.58
N GLU A 105 4.16 -7.69 25.84
CA GLU A 105 4.56 -7.46 24.45
C GLU A 105 3.34 -7.22 23.55
N ARG A 106 2.27 -8.00 23.76
CA ARG A 106 0.99 -7.80 23.05
C ARG A 106 0.43 -6.41 23.34
N LYS A 107 0.44 -5.97 24.60
CA LYS A 107 -0.01 -4.62 24.99
C LYS A 107 0.81 -3.55 24.26
N LEU A 108 2.14 -3.67 24.25
CA LEU A 108 3.03 -2.74 23.54
C LEU A 108 2.76 -2.72 22.02
N LEU A 109 2.62 -3.89 21.39
CA LEU A 109 2.27 -3.99 19.96
C LEU A 109 0.90 -3.34 19.65
N LEU A 110 -0.08 -3.47 20.55
CA LEU A 110 -1.38 -2.85 20.38
C LEU A 110 -1.41 -1.36 20.73
N GLN A 111 -0.42 -0.83 21.45
CA GLN A 111 -0.30 0.60 21.79
C GLN A 111 0.56 1.40 20.80
N ILE A 112 1.57 0.79 20.18
CA ILE A 112 2.54 1.48 19.31
C ILE A 112 1.87 2.30 18.19
N SER A 113 2.32 3.54 17.96
CA SER A 113 1.74 4.38 16.90
C SER A 113 2.22 3.97 15.49
N PRO A 114 1.46 4.27 14.42
CA PRO A 114 1.89 4.04 13.04
C PRO A 114 3.27 4.63 12.72
N ALA A 115 3.55 5.85 13.18
CA ALA A 115 4.82 6.53 12.95
C ALA A 115 5.97 5.82 13.67
N THR A 116 5.75 5.30 14.88
CA THR A 116 6.78 4.55 15.60
C THR A 116 7.06 3.21 14.94
N ILE A 117 6.04 2.51 14.41
CA ILE A 117 6.23 1.30 13.59
C ILE A 117 7.17 1.60 12.41
N ASP A 118 6.88 2.66 11.66
CA ASP A 118 7.70 3.06 10.50
C ASP A 118 9.15 3.39 10.89
N ARG A 119 9.34 4.11 12.01
CA ARG A 119 10.69 4.42 12.54
C ARG A 119 11.45 3.15 12.92
N LEU A 120 10.84 2.23 13.69
CA LEU A 120 11.50 0.99 14.13
C LEU A 120 11.90 0.09 12.95
N LEU A 121 11.09 0.05 11.88
CA LEU A 121 11.33 -0.78 10.70
C LEU A 121 12.17 -0.09 9.61
N THR A 122 12.67 1.13 9.85
CA THR A 122 13.38 1.91 8.82
C THR A 122 14.62 1.18 8.29
N HIS A 123 15.43 0.59 9.18
CA HIS A 123 16.61 -0.17 8.76
C HIS A 123 16.25 -1.45 8.00
N ASP A 124 15.22 -2.18 8.44
CA ASP A 124 14.78 -3.41 7.77
C ASP A 124 14.23 -3.13 6.38
N ARG A 125 13.49 -2.02 6.21
CA ARG A 125 13.04 -1.55 4.89
C ARG A 125 14.18 -1.27 3.94
N LYS A 126 15.24 -0.60 4.41
CA LYS A 126 16.43 -0.34 3.59
C LYS A 126 17.11 -1.63 3.13
N ARG A 127 17.14 -2.67 3.97
CA ARG A 127 17.72 -3.98 3.65
C ARG A 127 16.89 -4.76 2.60
N ILE A 128 15.57 -4.64 2.62
CA ILE A 128 14.69 -5.32 1.64
C ILE A 128 14.59 -4.52 0.33
N ASN A 129 14.77 -3.18 0.38
CA ASN A 129 14.79 -2.31 -0.80
C ASN A 129 16.07 -2.41 -1.64
N ILE A 130 16.86 -3.49 -1.54
CA ILE A 130 17.95 -3.82 -2.50
C ILE A 130 17.33 -4.37 -3.82
N LYS A 131 16.25 -3.74 -4.29
CA LYS A 131 15.85 -3.77 -5.70
C LYS A 131 16.34 -2.46 -6.29
N GLY A 132 17.12 -2.55 -7.36
CA GLY A 132 17.84 -1.43 -7.97
C GLY A 132 16.96 -0.20 -8.22
N ARG A 133 17.59 0.96 -8.43
CA ARG A 133 16.92 2.19 -8.87
C ARG A 133 16.14 1.89 -10.15
N SER A 134 14.87 1.52 -10.01
CA SER A 134 13.96 1.35 -11.13
C SER A 134 13.77 2.73 -11.77
N ARG A 135 14.22 2.88 -13.02
CA ARG A 135 13.94 4.09 -13.81
C ARG A 135 12.46 4.18 -14.21
N THR A 136 11.70 3.10 -14.03
CA THR A 136 10.24 3.13 -14.12
C THR A 136 9.64 3.32 -12.73
N LYS A 137 9.25 4.57 -12.45
CA LYS A 137 8.22 4.87 -11.45
C LYS A 137 6.90 4.30 -11.98
N PRO A 138 6.10 3.59 -11.18
CA PRO A 138 4.69 3.38 -11.52
C PRO A 138 4.07 4.76 -11.79
N GLY A 139 3.50 4.97 -12.97
CA GLY A 139 3.14 6.26 -13.55
C GLY A 139 2.69 7.33 -12.53
N SER A 140 3.51 8.38 -12.39
CA SER A 140 3.31 9.46 -11.42
C SER A 140 3.11 10.84 -12.05
N LEU A 141 2.70 10.95 -13.32
CA LEU A 141 2.54 12.26 -13.98
C LEU A 141 1.28 12.28 -14.86
N LEU A 142 0.18 12.76 -14.23
CA LEU A 142 -1.08 13.34 -14.76
C LEU A 142 -2.29 13.06 -13.81
N LYS A 143 -2.07 12.97 -12.49
CA LYS A 143 -3.07 12.56 -11.48
C LYS A 143 -3.87 13.70 -10.82
N HIS A 144 -3.80 14.93 -11.34
CA HIS A 144 -4.09 16.09 -10.49
C HIS A 144 -5.10 17.14 -10.95
N GLN A 145 -5.68 17.13 -12.14
CA GLN A 145 -6.78 18.04 -12.46
C GLN A 145 -8.05 17.26 -12.74
N ILE A 146 -9.20 17.90 -12.51
CA ILE A 146 -10.59 17.48 -12.79
C ILE A 146 -11.37 17.10 -11.50
N PRO A 147 -12.50 17.78 -11.22
CA PRO A 147 -13.35 17.59 -10.03
C PRO A 147 -14.17 16.29 -10.08
N ILE A 148 -14.76 15.95 -8.92
CA ILE A 148 -15.41 14.67 -8.61
C ILE A 148 -16.91 14.71 -8.94
N LYS A 149 -17.38 13.59 -9.53
CA LYS A 149 -18.76 13.06 -9.67
C LYS A 149 -19.71 13.68 -10.70
N THR A 150 -20.33 12.79 -11.46
CA THR A 150 -21.77 12.47 -11.36
C THR A 150 -21.95 10.98 -11.66
N TRP A 151 -22.64 10.27 -10.76
CA TRP A 151 -23.11 8.89 -10.91
C TRP A 151 -24.64 9.01 -11.03
N ALA A 152 -25.19 8.64 -12.18
CA ALA A 152 -26.58 8.24 -12.27
C ALA A 152 -26.57 6.70 -12.29
N ASP A 153 -27.42 6.08 -11.48
CA ASP A 153 -27.74 4.64 -11.42
C ASP A 153 -26.85 3.68 -10.63
N TRP A 154 -25.64 4.08 -10.23
CA TRP A 154 -24.73 3.17 -9.53
C TRP A 154 -24.79 3.44 -8.01
N ASP A 155 -24.89 2.41 -7.14
CA ASP A 155 -24.85 2.59 -5.67
C ASP A 155 -23.53 2.07 -5.10
N ASN A 156 -22.54 2.96 -5.07
CA ASN A 156 -21.19 2.75 -4.53
C ASN A 156 -21.18 2.24 -3.08
N ALA A 157 -22.32 2.36 -2.38
CA ALA A 157 -22.45 1.84 -1.05
C ALA A 157 -22.75 0.34 -1.05
N LYS A 158 -23.37 -0.27 -2.06
CA LYS A 158 -23.81 -1.68 -2.02
C LYS A 158 -22.71 -2.64 -2.51
N PRO A 159 -22.44 -3.74 -1.78
CA PRO A 159 -21.62 -4.84 -2.29
C PRO A 159 -22.27 -5.49 -3.51
N GLY A 160 -21.45 -5.93 -4.45
CA GLY A 160 -21.87 -6.55 -5.71
C GLY A 160 -21.64 -5.68 -6.94
N PHE A 161 -21.26 -4.41 -6.76
CA PHE A 161 -20.82 -3.53 -7.83
C PHE A 161 -19.30 -3.53 -7.90
N VAL A 162 -18.77 -4.01 -9.02
CA VAL A 162 -17.36 -4.33 -9.17
C VAL A 162 -16.75 -3.56 -10.34
N GLU A 163 -15.46 -3.25 -10.20
CA GLU A 163 -14.61 -2.88 -11.32
C GLU A 163 -13.83 -4.11 -11.78
N ILE A 164 -13.72 -4.32 -13.09
CA ILE A 164 -12.90 -5.39 -13.69
C ILE A 164 -11.86 -4.84 -14.66
N ASP A 165 -10.77 -5.58 -14.81
CA ASP A 165 -9.73 -5.33 -15.81
C ASP A 165 -8.97 -6.63 -16.14
N SER A 166 -8.28 -6.67 -17.29
CA SER A 166 -7.40 -7.79 -17.65
C SER A 166 -5.93 -7.41 -17.50
N VAL A 167 -5.18 -8.29 -16.84
CA VAL A 167 -3.73 -8.20 -16.77
C VAL A 167 -3.09 -9.23 -17.69
N HIS A 168 -2.36 -8.74 -18.69
CA HIS A 168 -1.67 -9.57 -19.68
C HIS A 168 -0.33 -10.10 -19.14
N HIS A 169 -0.08 -11.40 -19.26
CA HIS A 169 1.21 -12.03 -18.93
C HIS A 169 1.99 -12.38 -20.19
N CYS A 170 2.18 -11.39 -21.07
CA CYS A 170 2.84 -11.51 -22.37
C CYS A 170 4.37 -11.30 -22.31
N GLY A 171 4.90 -10.84 -21.18
CA GLY A 171 6.29 -10.40 -21.08
C GLY A 171 6.58 -9.23 -22.03
N SER A 172 7.61 -9.35 -22.87
CA SER A 172 8.03 -8.32 -23.82
C SER A 172 7.36 -8.41 -25.20
N SER A 173 6.54 -9.43 -25.47
CA SER A 173 5.95 -9.65 -26.80
C SER A 173 4.47 -10.01 -26.70
N LEU A 174 3.65 -9.36 -27.54
CA LEU A 174 2.22 -9.63 -27.67
C LEU A 174 1.91 -10.80 -28.63
N ASN A 175 2.93 -11.40 -29.26
CA ASN A 175 2.73 -12.48 -30.23
C ASN A 175 2.32 -13.79 -29.55
N GLY A 176 1.45 -14.56 -30.19
CA GLY A 176 1.00 -15.88 -29.73
C GLY A 176 0.03 -15.85 -28.55
N GLU A 177 -0.38 -17.04 -28.11
CA GLU A 177 -1.24 -17.22 -26.94
C GLU A 177 -0.44 -17.08 -25.65
N TYR A 178 -1.04 -16.47 -24.63
CA TYR A 178 -0.44 -16.30 -23.31
C TYR A 178 -1.55 -16.14 -22.26
N ILE A 179 -1.19 -16.23 -20.98
CA ILE A 179 -2.13 -16.17 -19.87
C ILE A 179 -2.59 -14.73 -19.64
N TYR A 180 -3.89 -14.58 -19.45
CA TYR A 180 -4.56 -13.38 -18.97
C TYR A 180 -4.99 -13.61 -17.53
N THR A 181 -5.08 -12.53 -16.76
CA THR A 181 -5.77 -12.53 -15.47
C THR A 181 -6.90 -11.55 -15.53
N LEU A 182 -8.11 -12.05 -15.31
CA LEU A 182 -9.26 -11.22 -14.99
C LEU A 182 -9.17 -10.85 -13.52
N ASP A 183 -8.93 -9.57 -13.24
CA ASP A 183 -8.95 -9.01 -11.88
C ASP A 183 -10.30 -8.33 -11.66
N LEU A 184 -10.86 -8.52 -10.47
CA LEU A 184 -12.16 -7.98 -10.08
C LEU A 184 -12.08 -7.43 -8.67
N VAL A 185 -12.61 -6.22 -8.47
CA VAL A 185 -12.70 -5.61 -7.13
C VAL A 185 -14.08 -5.01 -6.87
N ASP A 186 -14.70 -5.44 -5.77
CA ASP A 186 -15.93 -4.84 -5.27
C ASP A 186 -15.67 -3.45 -4.69
N VAL A 187 -16.40 -2.45 -5.17
CA VAL A 187 -16.16 -1.05 -4.81
C VAL A 187 -16.58 -0.78 -3.36
N ALA A 188 -17.64 -1.40 -2.87
CA ALA A 188 -18.21 -1.15 -1.54
C ALA A 188 -17.40 -1.77 -0.39
N THR A 189 -16.73 -2.90 -0.61
CA THR A 189 -15.99 -3.67 0.40
C THR A 189 -14.49 -3.76 0.11
N GLY A 190 -14.08 -3.63 -1.14
CA GLY A 190 -12.71 -3.85 -1.60
C GLY A 190 -12.35 -5.33 -1.63
N TRP A 191 -13.36 -6.21 -1.66
CA TRP A 191 -13.18 -7.63 -1.88
C TRP A 191 -12.62 -7.83 -3.28
N ASN A 192 -11.57 -8.62 -3.39
CA ASN A 192 -10.85 -8.81 -4.64
C ASN A 192 -10.76 -10.29 -4.98
N GLU A 193 -11.01 -10.61 -6.25
CA GLU A 193 -10.91 -11.95 -6.79
C GLU A 193 -10.19 -11.89 -8.13
N CYS A 194 -9.34 -12.88 -8.39
CA CYS A 194 -8.62 -13.01 -9.65
C CYS A 194 -8.87 -14.40 -10.25
N CYS A 195 -8.93 -14.47 -11.57
CA CYS A 195 -8.98 -15.73 -12.30
C CYS A 195 -8.04 -15.66 -13.52
N ALA A 196 -7.22 -16.69 -13.70
CA ALA A 196 -6.37 -16.80 -14.88
C ALA A 196 -7.06 -17.62 -15.96
N HIS A 197 -6.87 -17.24 -17.22
CA HIS A 197 -7.21 -18.06 -18.38
C HIS A 197 -6.13 -17.94 -19.45
N LEU A 198 -5.86 -19.01 -20.17
CA LEU A 198 -4.96 -18.96 -21.33
C LEU A 198 -5.70 -18.28 -22.50
N GLY A 199 -5.01 -17.47 -23.28
CA GLY A 199 -5.49 -16.93 -24.54
C GLY A 199 -6.56 -15.84 -24.45
N ARG A 200 -6.65 -15.10 -25.56
CA ARG A 200 -7.66 -14.07 -25.77
C ARG A 200 -8.94 -14.75 -26.22
N GLY A 201 -10.05 -14.46 -25.56
CA GLY A 201 -11.33 -15.03 -25.96
C GLY A 201 -12.43 -14.69 -24.99
N GLU A 202 -13.53 -14.21 -25.54
CA GLU A 202 -14.68 -13.68 -24.81
C GLU A 202 -15.37 -14.77 -23.95
N TYR A 203 -15.46 -15.99 -24.48
CA TYR A 203 -15.95 -17.16 -23.73
C TYR A 203 -15.06 -17.49 -22.52
N ARG A 204 -13.74 -17.30 -22.65
CA ARG A 204 -12.80 -17.56 -21.56
C ARG A 204 -12.93 -16.49 -20.46
N THR A 205 -13.13 -15.23 -20.85
CA THR A 205 -13.46 -14.14 -19.91
C THR A 205 -14.76 -14.43 -19.16
N ILE A 206 -15.83 -14.87 -19.84
CA ILE A 206 -17.09 -15.26 -19.20
C ILE A 206 -16.88 -16.42 -18.22
N ALA A 207 -16.17 -17.48 -18.62
CA ALA A 207 -15.88 -18.61 -17.73
C ALA A 207 -15.06 -18.20 -16.49
N ALA A 208 -14.11 -17.28 -16.66
CA ALA A 208 -13.36 -16.69 -15.56
C ALA A 208 -14.27 -15.85 -14.64
N LEU A 209 -15.22 -15.11 -15.21
CA LEU A 209 -16.21 -14.32 -14.49
C LEU A 209 -17.17 -15.21 -13.67
N ASP A 210 -17.65 -16.31 -14.24
CA ASP A 210 -18.48 -17.31 -13.54
C ASP A 210 -17.70 -17.94 -12.37
N THR A 211 -16.43 -18.25 -12.60
CA THR A 211 -15.53 -18.76 -11.55
C THR A 211 -15.39 -17.76 -10.40
N ILE A 212 -15.22 -16.46 -10.71
CA ILE A 212 -15.15 -15.42 -9.69
C ILE A 212 -16.49 -15.24 -8.98
N LYS A 213 -17.60 -15.21 -9.73
CA LYS A 213 -18.96 -15.08 -9.20
C LYS A 213 -19.27 -16.15 -8.15
N GLY A 214 -18.83 -17.39 -8.38
CA GLY A 214 -18.97 -18.49 -7.41
C GLY A 214 -18.15 -18.34 -6.12
N ARG A 215 -17.13 -17.47 -6.10
CA ARG A 215 -16.28 -17.21 -4.92
C ARG A 215 -16.71 -15.98 -4.12
N LEU A 216 -17.47 -15.07 -4.73
CA LEU A 216 -17.91 -13.85 -4.06
C LEU A 216 -18.83 -14.19 -2.88
N PRO A 217 -18.69 -13.49 -1.74
CA PRO A 217 -19.58 -13.69 -0.60
C PRO A 217 -20.96 -13.03 -0.79
N PHE A 218 -21.18 -12.35 -1.90
CA PHE A 218 -22.42 -11.65 -2.21
C PHE A 218 -22.69 -11.72 -3.72
N PRO A 219 -23.94 -11.50 -4.16
CA PRO A 219 -24.29 -11.49 -5.57
C PRO A 219 -23.48 -10.45 -6.35
N LEU A 220 -23.08 -10.80 -7.57
CA LEU A 220 -22.58 -9.85 -8.54
C LEU A 220 -23.77 -9.10 -9.14
N LEU A 221 -23.85 -7.80 -8.89
CA LEU A 221 -24.98 -6.93 -9.26
C LEU A 221 -24.64 -5.99 -10.42
N GLY A 222 -23.37 -5.62 -10.57
CA GLY A 222 -22.95 -4.82 -11.70
C GLY A 222 -21.45 -4.80 -11.91
N ILE A 223 -21.06 -4.59 -13.16
CA ILE A 223 -19.69 -4.62 -13.65
C ILE A 223 -19.41 -3.30 -14.36
N ASP A 224 -18.29 -2.69 -14.00
CA ASP A 224 -17.70 -1.56 -14.71
C ASP A 224 -16.30 -1.90 -15.19
N PHE A 225 -16.00 -1.54 -16.43
CA PHE A 225 -14.75 -1.90 -17.12
C PHE A 225 -14.24 -0.72 -17.97
N ASP A 226 -12.92 -0.64 -18.23
CA ASP A 226 -12.37 0.36 -19.15
C ASP A 226 -12.70 -0.03 -20.60
N SER A 227 -12.54 0.91 -21.51
CA SER A 227 -12.69 0.80 -22.97
C SER A 227 -11.86 -0.29 -23.68
N GLY A 228 -11.26 -1.23 -22.96
CA GLY A 228 -10.59 -2.40 -23.52
C GLY A 228 -11.54 -3.21 -24.41
N GLY A 229 -11.14 -3.42 -25.67
CA GLY A 229 -11.97 -4.12 -26.66
C GLY A 229 -12.25 -5.60 -26.34
N GLU A 230 -11.62 -6.17 -25.31
CA GLU A 230 -11.96 -7.50 -24.77
C GLU A 230 -13.23 -7.51 -23.93
N PHE A 231 -13.58 -6.37 -23.35
CA PHE A 231 -14.78 -6.22 -22.54
C PHE A 231 -15.91 -5.56 -23.32
N VAL A 232 -15.63 -4.66 -24.28
CA VAL A 232 -16.66 -4.10 -25.18
C VAL A 232 -17.14 -5.16 -26.17
N ASN A 233 -18.07 -6.01 -25.76
CA ASN A 233 -18.49 -7.17 -26.55
C ASN A 233 -19.92 -7.64 -26.24
N TYR A 234 -20.68 -7.97 -27.30
CA TYR A 234 -22.02 -8.57 -27.25
C TYR A 234 -22.15 -9.85 -26.42
N HIS A 235 -21.12 -10.70 -26.30
CA HIS A 235 -21.21 -11.89 -25.44
C HIS A 235 -21.26 -11.51 -23.97
N LEU A 236 -20.46 -10.54 -23.53
CA LEU A 236 -20.47 -10.08 -22.15
C LEU A 236 -21.75 -9.30 -21.82
N LEU A 237 -22.25 -8.49 -22.76
CA LEU A 237 -23.56 -7.84 -22.63
C LEU A 237 -24.69 -8.88 -22.45
N ARG A 238 -24.79 -9.87 -23.35
CA ARG A 238 -25.80 -10.95 -23.23
C ARG A 238 -25.67 -11.75 -21.93
N TYR A 239 -24.44 -12.02 -21.50
CA TYR A 239 -24.19 -12.67 -20.21
C TYR A 239 -24.74 -11.81 -19.07
N CYS A 240 -24.47 -10.51 -19.08
CA CYS A 240 -24.94 -9.59 -18.06
C CYS A 240 -26.47 -9.49 -18.04
N ASP A 241 -27.11 -9.34 -19.20
CA ASP A 241 -28.56 -9.29 -19.34
C ASP A 241 -29.22 -10.57 -18.79
N LYS A 242 -28.71 -11.75 -19.19
CA LYS A 242 -29.21 -13.05 -18.73
C LYS A 242 -29.08 -13.23 -17.21
N ASN A 243 -28.07 -12.64 -16.60
CA ASN A 243 -27.79 -12.74 -15.17
C ASN A 243 -28.31 -11.55 -14.36
N HIS A 244 -29.02 -10.60 -14.99
CA HIS A 244 -29.49 -9.35 -14.39
C HIS A 244 -28.36 -8.54 -13.72
N ILE A 245 -27.20 -8.49 -14.38
CA ILE A 245 -26.03 -7.73 -13.96
C ILE A 245 -26.02 -6.40 -14.69
N THR A 246 -25.96 -5.31 -13.94
CA THR A 246 -25.80 -3.97 -14.52
C THR A 246 -24.44 -3.87 -15.20
N TYR A 247 -24.41 -3.50 -16.48
CA TYR A 247 -23.19 -3.50 -17.26
C TYR A 247 -22.89 -2.09 -17.76
N THR A 248 -21.83 -1.50 -17.23
CA THR A 248 -21.44 -0.11 -17.52
C THR A 248 -20.01 -0.03 -18.02
N ARG A 249 -19.73 1.02 -18.79
CA ARG A 249 -18.39 1.33 -19.29
C ARG A 249 -17.94 2.66 -18.68
N ALA A 250 -16.68 2.72 -18.24
CA ALA A 250 -16.07 3.96 -17.80
C ALA A 250 -16.07 5.01 -18.93
N ARG A 251 -16.33 6.28 -18.61
CA ARG A 251 -16.43 7.34 -19.63
C ARG A 251 -15.07 7.62 -20.27
N GLU A 252 -15.02 7.64 -21.59
CA GLU A 252 -13.84 8.09 -22.34
C GLU A 252 -13.44 9.50 -21.85
N ALA A 253 -12.18 9.65 -21.46
CA ALA A 253 -11.55 10.86 -20.87
C ALA A 253 -11.70 11.10 -19.34
N ILE A 254 -12.41 10.27 -18.56
CA ILE A 254 -12.50 10.42 -17.09
C ILE A 254 -11.74 9.31 -16.35
N LYS A 255 -10.43 9.54 -16.13
CA LYS A 255 -9.47 8.58 -15.54
C LYS A 255 -9.68 8.20 -14.06
N ASN A 256 -10.78 8.58 -13.42
CA ASN A 256 -11.07 8.21 -12.01
C ASN A 256 -12.18 7.16 -11.88
N ASP A 257 -12.86 6.81 -12.98
CA ASP A 257 -13.99 5.89 -12.92
C ASP A 257 -13.55 4.46 -12.56
N GLN A 258 -12.25 4.12 -12.69
CA GLN A 258 -11.67 2.79 -12.41
C GLN A 258 -10.53 2.76 -11.38
N ALA A 259 -10.52 3.72 -10.46
CA ALA A 259 -9.37 3.91 -9.57
C ALA A 259 -9.12 2.74 -8.60
N TYR A 260 -10.10 1.87 -8.35
CA TYR A 260 -9.93 0.74 -7.43
C TYR A 260 -9.24 -0.43 -8.12
N ILE A 261 -9.62 -0.77 -9.35
CA ILE A 261 -9.04 -1.91 -10.08
C ILE A 261 -7.60 -1.64 -10.54
N GLU A 262 -7.28 -0.43 -11.00
CA GLU A 262 -5.90 -0.05 -11.35
C GLU A 262 -4.93 -0.28 -10.17
N GLN A 263 -5.40 -0.03 -8.95
CA GLN A 263 -4.62 -0.27 -7.74
C GLN A 263 -4.44 -1.77 -7.47
N GLN A 264 -5.46 -2.60 -7.70
CA GLN A 264 -5.39 -4.04 -7.48
C GLN A 264 -4.49 -4.74 -8.50
N ASN A 265 -4.57 -4.39 -9.78
CA ASN A 265 -3.68 -4.91 -10.81
C ASN A 265 -2.20 -4.85 -10.40
N TYR A 266 -1.77 -3.70 -9.87
CA TYR A 266 -0.40 -3.56 -9.37
C TYR A 266 -0.19 -4.29 -8.04
N SER A 267 -1.06 -4.07 -7.05
CA SER A 267 -0.82 -4.50 -5.66
C SER A 267 -1.13 -5.97 -5.37
N VAL A 268 -1.90 -6.61 -6.25
CA VAL A 268 -2.32 -8.02 -6.18
C VAL A 268 -1.65 -8.78 -7.32
N VAL A 269 -2.07 -8.58 -8.57
CA VAL A 269 -1.60 -9.41 -9.69
C VAL A 269 -0.09 -9.26 -9.91
N ARG A 270 0.39 -8.05 -10.24
CA ARG A 270 1.82 -7.83 -10.55
C ARG A 270 2.74 -8.05 -9.35
N ARG A 271 2.23 -7.87 -8.13
CA ARG A 271 3.00 -8.08 -6.89
C ARG A 271 3.33 -9.55 -6.65
N PHE A 272 2.39 -10.46 -6.94
CA PHE A 272 2.53 -11.89 -6.62
C PHE A 272 2.88 -12.75 -7.84
N VAL A 273 2.43 -12.36 -9.02
CA VAL A 273 2.63 -13.12 -10.27
C VAL A 273 3.78 -12.55 -11.10
N GLY A 274 3.95 -11.22 -11.10
CA GLY A 274 5.04 -10.56 -11.80
C GLY A 274 4.69 -10.07 -13.20
N TYR A 275 5.72 -9.90 -14.04
CA TYR A 275 5.64 -9.36 -15.40
C TYR A 275 6.18 -10.33 -16.46
N GLN A 276 6.60 -11.53 -16.06
CA GLN A 276 7.12 -12.52 -17.00
C GLN A 276 6.04 -12.96 -17.98
N ARG A 277 6.49 -13.42 -19.15
CA ARG A 277 5.62 -14.13 -20.08
C ARG A 277 5.24 -15.48 -19.50
N MET A 278 3.95 -15.79 -19.50
CA MET A 278 3.43 -17.10 -19.15
C MET A 278 2.44 -17.55 -20.21
N ASP A 279 2.67 -18.71 -20.79
CA ASP A 279 2.02 -19.20 -21.99
C ASP A 279 1.85 -20.73 -22.03
N THR A 280 2.02 -21.40 -20.89
CA THR A 280 1.82 -22.86 -20.78
C THR A 280 0.67 -23.24 -19.86
N GLU A 281 0.07 -24.41 -20.09
CA GLU A 281 -0.99 -24.96 -19.26
C GLU A 281 -0.54 -25.24 -17.83
N GLU A 282 0.73 -25.61 -17.63
CA GLU A 282 1.32 -25.81 -16.31
C GLU A 282 1.41 -24.49 -15.53
N GLN A 283 1.83 -23.41 -16.19
CA GLN A 283 1.82 -22.08 -15.60
C GLN A 283 0.40 -21.64 -15.26
N LEU A 284 -0.59 -21.93 -16.11
CA LEU A 284 -2.00 -21.64 -15.84
C LEU A 284 -2.47 -22.36 -14.56
N LYS A 285 -2.17 -23.65 -14.40
CA LYS A 285 -2.51 -24.41 -13.18
C LYS A 285 -1.87 -23.78 -11.94
N LEU A 286 -0.59 -23.39 -12.02
CA LEU A 286 0.12 -22.76 -10.90
C LEU A 286 -0.47 -21.41 -10.53
N VAL A 287 -0.79 -20.56 -11.52
CA VAL A 287 -1.37 -19.23 -11.30
C VAL A 287 -2.81 -19.34 -10.79
N SER A 288 -3.62 -20.26 -11.32
CA SER A 288 -4.97 -20.52 -10.82
C SER A 288 -4.96 -20.95 -9.35
N ARG A 289 -4.07 -21.87 -8.97
CA ARG A 289 -3.90 -22.27 -7.56
C ARG A 289 -3.39 -21.12 -6.69
N LEU A 290 -2.50 -20.28 -7.23
CA LEU A 290 -2.04 -19.08 -6.53
C LEU A 290 -3.21 -18.15 -6.22
N TYR A 291 -4.12 -17.92 -7.17
CA TYR A 291 -5.26 -17.02 -6.97
C TYR A 291 -6.29 -17.50 -5.95
N GLU A 292 -6.50 -18.81 -5.83
CA GLU A 292 -7.33 -19.37 -4.75
C GLU A 292 -6.79 -18.99 -3.36
N LEU A 293 -5.47 -19.15 -3.15
CA LEU A 293 -4.82 -18.80 -1.90
C LEU A 293 -4.73 -17.28 -1.72
N LEU A 294 -4.54 -16.54 -2.82
CA LEU A 294 -4.43 -15.10 -2.81
C LEU A 294 -5.75 -14.43 -2.45
N SER A 295 -6.90 -14.96 -2.89
CA SER A 295 -8.23 -14.49 -2.43
C SER A 295 -8.31 -14.53 -0.90
N ASP A 296 -7.92 -15.65 -0.27
CA ASP A 296 -7.89 -15.75 1.18
C ASP A 296 -6.92 -14.76 1.83
N TYR A 297 -5.71 -14.66 1.29
CA TYR A 297 -4.70 -13.76 1.85
C TYR A 297 -5.10 -12.29 1.73
N GLN A 298 -5.57 -11.87 0.56
CA GLN A 298 -5.94 -10.50 0.25
C GLN A 298 -7.18 -10.08 1.07
N ASN A 299 -8.25 -10.88 1.02
CA ASN A 299 -9.53 -10.47 1.60
C ASN A 299 -9.56 -10.53 3.13
N PHE A 300 -8.75 -11.41 3.75
CA PHE A 300 -8.72 -11.60 5.20
C PHE A 300 -7.50 -11.00 5.90
N PHE A 301 -6.42 -10.66 5.19
CA PHE A 301 -5.18 -10.20 5.82
C PHE A 301 -4.53 -8.97 5.18
N GLN A 302 -5.06 -8.43 4.07
CA GLN A 302 -4.53 -7.22 3.44
C GLN A 302 -5.45 -6.01 3.65
N PRO A 303 -5.01 -5.02 4.47
CA PRO A 303 -5.84 -3.86 4.78
C PRO A 303 -5.78 -2.87 3.62
N VAL A 304 -6.95 -2.41 3.18
CA VAL A 304 -7.12 -1.42 2.12
C VAL A 304 -7.51 -0.08 2.75
N MET A 305 -6.96 1.01 2.22
CA MET A 305 -7.38 2.38 2.55
C MET A 305 -8.14 2.96 1.37
N ARG A 306 -9.24 3.64 1.63
CA ARG A 306 -10.00 4.41 0.64
C ARG A 306 -9.77 5.89 0.81
N LEU A 307 -9.69 6.59 -0.31
CA LEU A 307 -9.62 8.03 -0.35
C LEU A 307 -10.99 8.59 0.06
N LYS A 308 -11.05 9.35 1.16
CA LYS A 308 -12.28 10.03 1.62
C LYS A 308 -12.43 11.39 0.97
N THR A 309 -11.37 12.19 0.98
CA THR A 309 -11.37 13.52 0.40
C THR A 309 -10.06 13.81 -0.30
N LYS A 310 -10.15 14.56 -1.40
CA LYS A 310 -9.02 15.10 -2.15
C LYS A 310 -9.31 16.58 -2.34
N ILE A 311 -8.60 17.43 -1.61
CA ILE A 311 -8.73 18.88 -1.71
C ILE A 311 -7.50 19.40 -2.45
N ARG A 312 -7.72 20.21 -3.48
CA ARG A 312 -6.66 20.88 -4.21
C ARG A 312 -6.69 22.36 -3.86
N ASP A 313 -5.54 22.86 -3.43
CA ASP A 313 -5.30 24.26 -3.09
C ASP A 313 -4.07 24.71 -3.89
N GLY A 314 -4.31 25.41 -5.01
CA GLY A 314 -3.28 25.72 -6.02
C GLY A 314 -2.54 24.48 -6.53
N ALA A 315 -1.23 24.40 -6.25
CA ALA A 315 -0.38 23.25 -6.58
C ALA A 315 -0.40 22.14 -5.51
N LYS A 316 -0.92 22.40 -4.31
CA LYS A 316 -0.94 21.47 -3.19
C LYS A 316 -2.17 20.59 -3.24
N VAL A 317 -1.97 19.28 -3.14
CA VAL A 317 -3.09 18.30 -3.09
C VAL A 317 -3.05 17.58 -1.76
N THR A 318 -4.09 17.79 -0.95
CA THR A 318 -4.26 17.14 0.34
C THR A 318 -5.23 15.98 0.21
N ARG A 319 -4.77 14.77 0.54
CA ARG A 319 -5.57 13.54 0.50
C ARG A 319 -5.85 13.05 1.92
N LYS A 320 -7.12 12.86 2.25
CA LYS A 320 -7.56 12.24 3.51
C LYS A 320 -8.06 10.83 3.20
N TYR A 321 -7.47 9.84 3.85
CA TYR A 321 -7.86 8.44 3.71
C TYR A 321 -8.70 7.99 4.92
N ASP A 322 -9.48 6.94 4.74
CA ASP A 322 -10.14 6.24 5.84
C ASP A 322 -9.13 5.46 6.71
N LYS A 323 -9.66 4.84 7.78
CA LYS A 323 -8.89 3.88 8.56
C LYS A 323 -8.77 2.60 7.74
N ALA A 324 -7.54 2.10 7.58
CA ALA A 324 -7.31 0.87 6.83
C ALA A 324 -8.12 -0.31 7.44
N LEU A 325 -8.85 -1.03 6.59
CA LEU A 325 -9.65 -2.20 6.95
C LEU A 325 -9.44 -3.30 5.92
N ILE A 326 -9.48 -4.55 6.36
CA ILE A 326 -9.52 -5.72 5.46
C ILE A 326 -10.93 -5.89 4.87
N ALA A 327 -11.02 -6.41 3.65
CA ALA A 327 -12.30 -6.57 2.94
C ALA A 327 -13.31 -7.39 3.74
N TYR A 328 -12.87 -8.51 4.33
CA TYR A 328 -13.64 -9.33 5.25
C TYR A 328 -14.29 -8.52 6.39
N GLN A 329 -13.55 -7.61 7.04
CA GLN A 329 -14.11 -6.76 8.09
C GLN A 329 -15.13 -5.75 7.56
N ARG A 330 -14.98 -5.30 6.31
CA ARG A 330 -15.97 -4.41 5.68
C ARG A 330 -17.25 -5.19 5.39
N VAL A 331 -17.16 -6.40 4.84
CA VAL A 331 -18.30 -7.31 4.62
C VAL A 331 -19.04 -7.59 5.94
N LEU A 332 -18.32 -7.88 7.03
CA LEU A 332 -18.96 -8.13 8.33
C LEU A 332 -19.76 -6.93 8.89
N LYS A 333 -19.37 -5.70 8.53
CA LYS A 333 -20.04 -4.47 8.99
C LYS A 333 -21.27 -4.09 8.16
N ARG A 334 -21.44 -4.69 6.99
CA ARG A 334 -22.58 -4.45 6.09
C ARG A 334 -23.86 -5.02 6.68
N LYS A 335 -24.98 -4.29 6.61
CA LYS A 335 -26.28 -4.76 7.12
C LYS A 335 -27.00 -5.65 6.09
N ASP A 336 -26.81 -5.31 4.81
CA ASP A 336 -27.31 -5.93 3.59
C ASP A 336 -26.65 -7.28 3.23
N ILE A 337 -25.66 -7.73 4.00
CA ILE A 337 -25.07 -9.07 3.84
C ILE A 337 -25.74 -10.05 4.82
N PRO A 338 -26.23 -11.22 4.36
CA PRO A 338 -26.86 -12.23 5.23
C PRO A 338 -25.99 -12.67 6.41
N LYS A 339 -26.63 -13.02 7.52
CA LYS A 339 -25.93 -13.50 8.73
C LYS A 339 -25.18 -14.81 8.46
N GLU A 340 -25.75 -15.69 7.66
CA GLU A 340 -25.16 -16.97 7.25
C GLU A 340 -23.82 -16.77 6.50
N THR A 341 -23.81 -15.93 5.47
CA THR A 341 -22.58 -15.53 4.76
C THR A 341 -21.50 -15.05 5.73
N LYS A 342 -21.87 -14.18 6.69
CA LYS A 342 -20.93 -13.67 7.70
C LYS A 342 -20.40 -14.77 8.61
N GLN A 343 -21.21 -15.76 8.93
CA GLN A 343 -20.80 -16.92 9.70
C GLN A 343 -19.81 -17.79 8.91
N ASN A 344 -20.13 -18.12 7.65
CA ASN A 344 -19.25 -18.88 6.76
C ASN A 344 -17.89 -18.20 6.60
N LEU A 345 -17.87 -16.88 6.43
CA LEU A 345 -16.63 -16.09 6.39
C LEU A 345 -15.85 -16.12 7.71
N ARG A 346 -16.52 -16.10 8.87
CA ARG A 346 -15.86 -16.22 10.18
C ARG A 346 -15.24 -17.60 10.37
N GLU A 347 -15.93 -18.65 9.96
CA GLU A 347 -15.44 -20.03 10.03
C GLU A 347 -14.24 -20.24 9.11
N ARG A 348 -14.32 -19.74 7.87
CA ARG A 348 -13.18 -19.69 6.94
C ARG A 348 -12.00 -18.96 7.60
N TYR A 349 -12.21 -17.73 8.08
CA TYR A 349 -11.16 -16.92 8.73
C TYR A 349 -10.46 -17.62 9.90
N LYS A 350 -11.18 -18.41 10.70
CA LYS A 350 -10.60 -19.14 11.84
C LYS A 350 -9.57 -20.19 11.39
N LYS A 351 -9.78 -20.81 10.23
CA LYS A 351 -8.93 -21.87 9.66
C LYS A 351 -7.68 -21.34 8.94
N LEU A 352 -7.68 -20.07 8.53
CA LEU A 352 -6.59 -19.49 7.72
C LEU A 352 -5.35 -19.14 8.55
N ASN A 353 -4.19 -19.65 8.12
CA ASN A 353 -2.87 -19.24 8.60
C ASN A 353 -2.23 -18.24 7.62
N PRO A 354 -2.13 -16.94 7.97
CA PRO A 354 -1.64 -15.91 7.05
C PRO A 354 -0.16 -16.07 6.67
N LYS A 355 0.68 -16.65 7.54
CA LYS A 355 2.09 -16.89 7.21
C LYS A 355 2.22 -18.03 6.20
N ARG A 356 1.50 -19.13 6.41
CA ARG A 356 1.47 -20.28 5.49
C ARG A 356 0.94 -19.87 4.11
N LEU A 357 -0.19 -19.13 4.07
CA LEU A 357 -0.73 -18.59 2.82
C LEU A 357 0.32 -17.78 2.05
N LEU A 358 0.99 -16.82 2.71
CA LEU A 358 2.00 -15.99 2.05
C LEU A 358 3.18 -16.81 1.51
N LEU A 359 3.65 -17.80 2.26
CA LEU A 359 4.74 -18.69 1.82
C LEU A 359 4.34 -19.53 0.60
N GLU A 360 3.14 -20.11 0.60
CA GLU A 360 2.63 -20.90 -0.52
C GLU A 360 2.42 -20.04 -1.77
N ILE A 361 1.78 -18.87 -1.62
CA ILE A 361 1.57 -17.90 -2.73
C ILE A 361 2.91 -17.49 -3.35
N THR A 362 3.88 -17.09 -2.51
CA THR A 362 5.20 -16.66 -3.02
C THR A 362 5.99 -17.81 -3.63
N GLY A 363 5.84 -19.04 -3.12
CA GLY A 363 6.40 -20.24 -3.70
C GLY A 363 5.82 -20.56 -5.08
N LEU A 364 4.50 -20.53 -5.21
CA LEU A 364 3.80 -20.73 -6.49
C LEU A 364 4.16 -19.65 -7.50
N GLY A 365 4.20 -18.37 -7.10
CA GLY A 365 4.57 -17.28 -8.00
C GLY A 365 5.99 -17.43 -8.54
N ARG A 366 6.94 -17.86 -7.70
CA ARG A 366 8.30 -18.21 -8.15
C ARG A 366 8.31 -19.38 -9.11
N LYS A 367 7.54 -20.44 -8.87
CA LYS A 367 7.45 -21.60 -9.77
C LYS A 367 6.86 -21.20 -11.12
N ALA A 368 5.75 -20.46 -11.13
CA ALA A 368 5.12 -19.97 -12.36
C ALA A 368 6.04 -19.07 -13.18
N SER A 369 6.91 -18.30 -12.50
CA SER A 369 7.88 -17.43 -13.16
C SER A 369 9.13 -18.11 -13.73
N LYS A 370 9.34 -19.41 -13.42
CA LYS A 370 10.44 -20.20 -14.00
C LYS A 370 10.00 -20.68 -15.39
N ARG A 371 10.91 -20.55 -16.35
CA ARG A 371 10.81 -21.19 -17.66
C ARG A 371 11.59 -22.49 -17.63
#